data_AF-A0A2L0RTQ0-F1
#
_entry.id   AF-A0A2L0RTQ0-F1
#
_cell.length_a   1.000
_cell.length_b   1.000
_cell.length_c   1.000
_cell.angle_alpha   90.00
_cell.angle_beta   90.00
_cell.angle_gamma   90.00
#
_symmetry.space_group_name_H-M   'P 1'
#
loop_
_entity.id
_entity.type
_entity.pdbx_description
1 polymer ?
#
loop_
_entity_poly.entity_id
_entity_poly.type
_entity_poly.pdbx_seq_one_letter_code
_entity_poly.pdbx_strand_id
1 'polypeptide(L)'
;MKKILAFGLLALVSGLVNAKCADRYYYYESKSLPINIKNWQILEDKALESSKEINDFKMMNAQCSEALPGESHNFTAYFNYIVDDADWKRIKKPLYKNLSIRLPNGATGVATPTIITIDEHEQQQRKAFKQYSSESVAQGKKSALYIYIVRKNIDQMYTPKLNVSFSKALIRDGYYFTEYKQ
;
A
#
# COMPACT_ATOMS: atom_id res chain seq x y z
N MET A 1 26.68 2.92 59.79
CA MET A 1 26.90 4.29 59.26
C MET A 1 26.54 4.30 57.78
N LYS A 2 25.59 5.16 57.41
CA LYS A 2 25.08 5.37 56.05
C LYS A 2 26.13 6.12 55.19
N LYS A 3 26.38 5.67 53.96
CA LYS A 3 26.98 6.46 52.85
C LYS A 3 26.29 5.99 51.57
N ILE A 4 25.19 6.65 51.20
CA ILE A 4 25.08 7.69 50.17
C ILE A 4 25.36 7.15 48.76
N LEU A 5 24.24 6.90 48.08
CA LEU A 5 23.96 6.99 46.64
C LEU A 5 25.04 7.70 45.81
N ALA A 6 25.52 7.02 44.77
CA ALA A 6 26.01 7.67 43.57
C ALA A 6 25.20 7.13 42.38
N PHE A 7 24.18 7.91 42.03
CA PHE A 7 23.51 7.89 40.75
C PHE A 7 24.56 7.96 39.62
N GLY A 8 24.59 6.92 38.80
CA GLY A 8 25.34 6.89 37.54
C GLY A 8 24.48 6.29 36.44
N LEU A 9 23.19 6.67 36.41
CA LEU A 9 22.31 6.36 35.29
C LEU A 9 22.77 7.25 34.11
N LEU A 10 23.80 6.80 33.38
CA LEU A 10 23.91 7.18 31.97
C LEU A 10 22.74 6.51 31.27
N ALA A 11 21.56 7.11 31.40
CA ALA A 11 20.55 7.01 30.37
C ALA A 11 21.22 7.57 29.12
N LEU A 12 21.71 6.68 28.27
CA LEU A 12 21.81 6.95 26.85
C LEU A 12 20.44 7.47 26.44
N VAL A 13 20.29 8.79 26.44
CA VAL A 13 19.31 9.46 25.61
C VAL A 13 19.81 9.19 24.20
N SER A 14 19.58 7.98 23.69
CA SER A 14 19.42 7.78 22.27
C SER A 14 18.34 8.77 21.90
N GLY A 15 18.74 9.90 21.29
CA GLY A 15 17.78 10.78 20.66
C GLY A 15 16.86 9.88 19.87
N LEU A 16 15.56 9.96 20.15
CA LEU A 16 14.56 9.48 19.21
C LEU A 16 14.77 10.32 17.96
N VAL A 17 15.74 9.93 17.15
CA VAL A 17 15.74 10.26 15.73
C VAL A 17 14.40 9.70 15.31
N ASN A 18 13.43 10.60 15.10
CA ASN A 18 12.13 10.31 14.50
C ASN A 18 12.42 9.83 13.09
N ALA A 19 12.94 8.62 12.99
CA ALA A 19 13.24 7.98 11.75
C ALA A 19 11.91 7.72 11.09
N LYS A 20 11.72 8.35 9.93
CA LYS A 20 10.64 8.02 9.01
C LYS A 20 10.49 6.51 8.93
N CYS A 21 9.25 6.03 8.93
CA CYS A 21 9.02 4.63 8.70
C CYS A 21 9.51 4.20 7.31
N ALA A 22 10.04 2.99 7.25
CA ALA A 22 10.36 2.35 5.98
C ALA A 22 9.11 2.24 5.11
N ASP A 23 9.29 2.45 3.80
CA ASP A 23 8.23 2.21 2.83
C ASP A 23 7.82 0.73 2.84
N ARG A 24 6.55 0.50 2.51
CA ARG A 24 5.96 -0.85 2.52
C ARG A 24 5.65 -1.32 1.13
N TYR A 25 5.97 -2.57 0.84
CA TYR A 25 5.67 -3.22 -0.43
C TYR A 25 4.82 -4.45 -0.16
N TYR A 26 3.55 -4.36 -0.55
CA TYR A 26 2.56 -5.40 -0.33
C TYR A 26 2.34 -6.20 -1.61
N TYR A 27 2.24 -7.52 -1.47
CA TYR A 27 1.92 -8.46 -2.55
C TYR A 27 0.69 -9.25 -2.14
N TYR A 28 -0.47 -8.81 -2.62
CA TYR A 28 -1.75 -9.35 -2.22
C TYR A 28 -2.37 -10.09 -3.40
N GLU A 29 -2.55 -11.40 -3.28
CA GLU A 29 -3.34 -12.16 -4.24
C GLU A 29 -4.84 -11.91 -4.01
N SER A 30 -5.51 -11.47 -5.06
CA SER A 30 -6.92 -11.09 -5.01
C SER A 30 -7.81 -12.27 -4.66
N LYS A 31 -8.80 -12.01 -3.80
CA LYS A 31 -9.86 -12.95 -3.45
C LYS A 31 -11.20 -12.45 -3.96
N SER A 32 -11.15 -11.76 -5.11
CA SER A 32 -12.31 -11.14 -5.73
C SER A 32 -13.36 -12.19 -6.09
N LEU A 33 -14.65 -11.84 -5.99
CA LEU A 33 -15.77 -12.69 -6.39
C LEU A 33 -16.76 -11.87 -7.23
N PRO A 34 -17.40 -12.48 -8.25
CA PRO A 34 -18.47 -11.80 -8.97
C PRO A 34 -19.64 -11.47 -8.05
N ILE A 35 -20.06 -10.21 -8.04
CA ILE A 35 -21.30 -9.74 -7.39
C ILE A 35 -22.29 -9.26 -8.45
N ASN A 36 -23.59 -9.39 -8.17
CA ASN A 36 -24.64 -8.90 -9.06
C ASN A 36 -25.05 -7.48 -8.68
N ILE A 37 -25.10 -6.59 -9.68
CA ILE A 37 -25.71 -5.25 -9.61
C ILE A 37 -26.85 -5.24 -10.62
N LYS A 38 -28.08 -5.44 -10.14
CA LYS A 38 -29.25 -5.75 -10.98
C LYS A 38 -28.92 -6.97 -11.87
N ASN A 39 -28.92 -6.79 -13.19
CA ASN A 39 -28.64 -7.84 -14.18
C ASN A 39 -27.17 -7.89 -14.64
N TRP A 40 -26.32 -7.04 -14.06
CA TRP A 40 -24.91 -6.89 -14.40
C TRP A 40 -24.01 -7.43 -13.29
N GLN A 41 -22.74 -7.64 -13.60
CA GLN A 41 -21.75 -8.22 -12.71
C GLN A 41 -20.47 -7.39 -12.65
N ILE A 42 -19.87 -7.32 -11.46
CA ILE A 42 -18.53 -6.76 -11.22
C ILE A 42 -17.80 -7.65 -10.22
N LEU A 43 -16.46 -7.70 -10.29
CA LEU A 43 -15.65 -8.36 -9.27
C LEU A 43 -15.56 -7.46 -8.03
N GLU A 44 -15.79 -8.02 -6.85
CA GLU A 44 -15.60 -7.33 -5.57
C GLU A 44 -14.72 -8.17 -4.65
N ASP A 45 -13.74 -7.54 -4.00
CA ASP A 45 -12.83 -8.19 -3.07
C ASP A 45 -13.07 -7.76 -1.63
N LYS A 46 -14.08 -8.34 -1.00
CA LYS A 46 -14.44 -8.04 0.38
C LYS A 46 -13.35 -8.44 1.39
N ALA A 47 -12.48 -9.39 1.04
CA ALA A 47 -11.44 -9.87 1.94
C ALA A 47 -10.26 -8.87 2.04
N LEU A 48 -10.17 -7.90 1.13
CA LEU A 48 -9.11 -6.91 1.15
C LEU A 48 -9.16 -6.02 2.40
N GLU A 49 -10.35 -5.62 2.86
CA GLU A 49 -10.49 -4.70 4.01
C GLU A 49 -9.88 -5.25 5.30
N SER A 50 -9.99 -6.56 5.51
CA SER A 50 -9.46 -7.29 6.68
C SER A 50 -8.12 -7.98 6.42
N SER A 51 -7.49 -7.73 5.27
CA SER A 51 -6.21 -8.31 4.91
C SER A 51 -5.08 -7.87 5.83
N LYS A 52 -4.01 -8.68 5.93
CA LYS A 52 -2.83 -8.35 6.73
C LYS A 52 -2.16 -7.07 6.23
N GLU A 53 -2.19 -6.84 4.92
CA GLU A 53 -1.58 -5.70 4.24
C GLU A 53 -2.31 -4.39 4.59
N ILE A 54 -3.64 -4.38 4.56
CA ILE A 54 -4.43 -3.20 4.95
C ILE A 54 -4.35 -2.93 6.46
N ASN A 55 -4.32 -3.98 7.28
CA ASN A 55 -4.14 -3.83 8.72
C ASN A 55 -2.75 -3.28 9.07
N ASP A 56 -1.69 -3.75 8.40
CA ASP A 56 -0.34 -3.22 8.55
C ASP A 56 -0.27 -1.75 8.10
N PHE A 57 -0.87 -1.38 6.97
CA PHE A 57 -0.93 0.01 6.51
C PHE A 57 -1.60 0.92 7.55
N LYS A 58 -2.76 0.52 8.10
CA LYS A 58 -3.47 1.26 9.14
C LYS A 58 -2.63 1.40 10.42
N MET A 59 -1.99 0.31 10.86
CA MET A 59 -1.10 0.30 12.02
C MET A 59 0.08 1.25 11.83
N MET A 60 0.75 1.18 10.67
CA MET A 60 1.88 2.04 10.35
C MET A 60 1.47 3.52 10.30
N ASN A 61 0.33 3.84 9.70
CA ASN A 61 -0.17 5.22 9.69
C ASN A 61 -0.39 5.80 11.10
N ALA A 62 -0.79 4.96 12.06
CA ALA A 62 -0.92 5.37 13.45
C ALA A 62 0.44 5.51 14.17
N GLN A 63 1.37 4.58 13.93
CA GLN A 63 2.61 4.46 14.70
C GLN A 63 3.77 5.33 14.18
N CYS A 64 3.85 5.56 12.88
CA CYS A 64 4.97 6.28 12.28
C CYS A 64 5.11 7.71 12.82
N SER A 65 6.34 8.20 12.93
CA SER A 65 6.60 9.60 13.21
C SER A 65 6.11 10.48 12.07
N GLU A 66 6.06 11.79 12.29
CA GLU A 66 5.78 12.76 11.22
C GLU A 66 6.78 12.65 10.06
N ALA A 67 6.38 13.15 8.90
CA ALA A 67 7.26 13.25 7.74
C ALA A 67 8.48 14.13 8.07
N LEU A 68 9.64 13.79 7.49
CA LEU A 68 10.83 14.62 7.62
C LEU A 68 10.64 15.95 6.87
N PRO A 69 11.34 17.03 7.27
CA PRO A 69 11.27 18.31 6.57
C PRO A 69 11.52 18.15 5.05
N GLY A 70 10.57 18.63 4.23
CA GLY A 70 10.64 18.53 2.77
C GLY A 70 9.97 17.28 2.19
N GLU A 71 9.50 16.35 3.01
CA GLU A 71 8.74 15.19 2.56
C GLU A 71 7.23 15.38 2.72
N SER A 72 6.46 14.78 1.81
CA SER A 72 4.99 14.87 1.82
C SER A 72 4.32 13.79 2.67
N HIS A 73 5.02 12.67 2.96
CA HIS A 73 4.43 11.49 3.58
C HIS A 73 5.36 10.85 4.61
N ASN A 74 4.77 10.40 5.71
CA ASN A 74 5.42 9.70 6.81
C ASN A 74 5.93 8.31 6.40
N PHE A 75 5.24 7.66 5.47
CA PHE A 75 5.71 6.52 4.69
C PHE A 75 4.85 6.37 3.45
N THR A 76 5.35 5.60 2.47
CA THR A 76 4.57 5.22 1.30
C THR A 76 4.39 3.71 1.26
N ALA A 77 3.15 3.29 1.00
CA ALA A 77 2.79 1.90 0.72
C ALA A 77 2.58 1.69 -0.78
N TYR A 78 3.32 0.76 -1.35
CA TYR A 78 3.19 0.28 -2.73
C TYR A 78 2.49 -1.08 -2.70
N PHE A 79 1.24 -1.11 -3.15
CA PHE A 79 0.36 -2.26 -3.03
C PHE A 79 0.19 -2.94 -4.39
N ASN A 80 0.84 -4.08 -4.58
CA ASN A 80 0.61 -4.95 -5.72
C ASN A 80 -0.64 -5.80 -5.46
N TYR A 81 -1.76 -5.39 -6.03
CA TYR A 81 -3.01 -6.13 -6.01
C TYR A 81 -3.02 -7.12 -7.19
N ILE A 82 -2.61 -8.35 -6.92
CA ILE A 82 -2.33 -9.38 -7.93
C ILE A 82 -3.61 -10.12 -8.27
N VAL A 83 -3.97 -10.09 -9.55
CA VAL A 83 -5.21 -10.68 -10.07
C VAL A 83 -4.89 -11.83 -11.01
N ASP A 84 -5.64 -12.91 -10.87
CA ASP A 84 -5.50 -14.07 -11.74
C ASP A 84 -6.38 -13.90 -13.00
N ASP A 85 -5.90 -14.37 -14.15
CA ASP A 85 -6.68 -14.41 -15.40
C ASP A 85 -7.96 -15.25 -15.24
N ALA A 86 -7.94 -16.26 -14.38
CA ALA A 86 -9.11 -17.05 -14.02
C ALA A 86 -10.21 -16.21 -13.35
N ASP A 87 -9.84 -15.19 -12.56
CA ASP A 87 -10.83 -14.36 -11.86
C ASP A 87 -11.71 -13.58 -12.86
N TRP A 88 -11.11 -13.19 -13.98
CA TRP A 88 -11.69 -12.33 -15.00
C TRP A 88 -12.69 -13.08 -15.89
N LYS A 89 -12.41 -14.36 -16.16
CA LYS A 89 -13.28 -15.25 -16.93
C LYS A 89 -14.58 -15.62 -16.23
N ARG A 90 -14.73 -15.32 -14.93
CA ARG A 90 -15.93 -15.65 -14.14
C ARG A 90 -17.08 -14.66 -14.35
N ILE A 91 -16.83 -13.46 -14.89
CA ILE A 91 -17.89 -12.48 -15.18
C ILE A 91 -18.59 -12.84 -16.49
N LYS A 92 -19.91 -13.03 -16.46
CA LYS A 92 -20.72 -13.36 -17.65
C LYS A 92 -21.42 -12.15 -18.25
N LYS A 93 -21.81 -11.17 -17.42
CA LYS A 93 -22.52 -9.95 -17.84
C LYS A 93 -21.84 -8.73 -17.22
N PRO A 94 -20.68 -8.29 -17.75
CA PRO A 94 -19.89 -7.25 -17.09
C PRO A 94 -20.63 -5.92 -17.06
N LEU A 95 -20.65 -5.26 -15.90
CA LEU A 95 -21.24 -3.94 -15.72
C LEU A 95 -20.47 -2.85 -16.49
N TYR A 96 -19.16 -3.01 -16.63
CA TYR A 96 -18.28 -2.10 -17.33
C TYR A 96 -17.73 -2.75 -18.60
N LYS A 97 -17.47 -1.94 -19.63
CA LYS A 97 -16.87 -2.42 -20.89
C LYS A 97 -15.45 -2.94 -20.68
N ASN A 98 -14.69 -2.22 -19.86
CA ASN A 98 -13.36 -2.64 -19.43
C ASN A 98 -13.48 -3.47 -18.16
N LEU A 99 -12.48 -4.30 -17.91
CA LEU A 99 -12.43 -5.06 -16.68
C LEU A 99 -12.27 -4.10 -15.51
N SER A 100 -13.17 -4.21 -14.53
CA SER A 100 -13.15 -3.36 -13.34
C SER A 100 -13.33 -4.19 -12.08
N ILE A 101 -12.65 -3.77 -11.01
CA ILE A 101 -12.70 -4.40 -9.70
C ILE A 101 -13.18 -3.35 -8.71
N ARG A 102 -14.17 -3.73 -7.90
CA ARG A 102 -14.66 -2.92 -6.80
C ARG A 102 -13.90 -3.29 -5.53
N LEU A 103 -13.15 -2.34 -5.01
CA LEU A 103 -12.54 -2.44 -3.68
C LEU A 103 -13.57 -2.02 -2.63
N PRO A 104 -13.64 -2.75 -1.49
CA PRO A 104 -14.58 -2.44 -0.42
C PRO A 104 -14.22 -1.13 0.28
N ASN A 105 -15.15 -0.63 1.10
CA ASN A 105 -14.92 0.55 1.94
C ASN A 105 -13.67 0.35 2.81
N GLY A 106 -12.92 1.42 3.05
CA GLY A 106 -11.81 1.41 3.99
C GLY A 106 -10.58 0.61 3.55
N ALA A 107 -10.66 -0.22 2.51
CA ALA A 107 -9.50 -0.92 1.95
C ALA A 107 -8.47 0.04 1.33
N THR A 108 -8.93 1.20 0.87
CA THR A 108 -8.08 2.25 0.31
C THR A 108 -7.93 3.44 1.26
N GLY A 109 -8.36 3.33 2.52
CA GLY A 109 -8.36 4.46 3.45
C GLY A 109 -9.44 5.52 3.17
N VAL A 110 -10.31 5.32 2.18
CA VAL A 110 -11.51 6.15 1.94
C VAL A 110 -12.79 5.42 2.38
N ALA A 111 -13.78 6.20 2.77
CA ALA A 111 -15.05 5.71 3.31
C ALA A 111 -15.97 5.06 2.26
N THR A 112 -15.67 5.20 0.97
CA THR A 112 -16.52 4.72 -0.13
C THR A 112 -15.84 3.62 -0.95
N PRO A 113 -16.62 2.71 -1.57
CA PRO A 113 -16.06 1.66 -2.39
C PRO A 113 -15.44 2.31 -3.62
N THR A 114 -14.24 1.87 -3.96
CA THR A 114 -13.51 2.40 -5.12
C THR A 114 -13.62 1.40 -6.26
N ILE A 115 -14.01 1.87 -7.44
CA ILE A 115 -13.98 1.04 -8.65
C ILE A 115 -12.71 1.38 -9.39
N ILE A 116 -11.87 0.36 -9.57
CA ILE A 116 -10.64 0.45 -10.35
C ILE A 116 -10.88 -0.23 -11.68
N THR A 117 -10.71 0.52 -12.76
CA THR A 117 -10.76 -0.02 -14.11
C THR A 117 -9.35 -0.37 -14.57
N ILE A 118 -9.22 -1.51 -15.22
CA ILE A 118 -7.95 -2.00 -15.77
C ILE A 118 -7.87 -1.53 -17.22
N ASP A 119 -6.90 -0.66 -17.47
CA ASP A 119 -6.59 -0.13 -18.79
C ASP A 119 -5.24 -0.65 -19.29
N GLU A 120 -5.18 -1.16 -20.51
CA GLU A 120 -3.97 -1.77 -21.08
C GLU A 120 -2.81 -0.77 -21.26
N HIS A 121 -3.11 0.49 -21.58
CA HIS A 121 -2.08 1.50 -21.72
C HIS A 121 -1.41 1.77 -20.37
N GLU A 122 -2.20 1.87 -19.30
CA GLU A 122 -1.68 2.01 -17.94
C GLU A 122 -0.87 0.79 -17.51
N GLN A 123 -1.29 -0.43 -17.88
CA GLN A 123 -0.54 -1.65 -17.56
C GLN A 123 0.83 -1.74 -18.23
N GLN A 124 0.98 -1.15 -19.43
CA GLN A 124 2.26 -1.08 -20.12
C GLN A 124 3.17 0.02 -19.53
N GLN A 125 2.61 1.01 -18.84
CA GLN A 125 3.34 2.16 -18.29
C GLN A 125 3.39 2.19 -16.76
N ARG A 126 3.43 1.03 -16.10
CA ARG A 126 3.47 0.88 -14.63
C ARG A 126 4.56 1.65 -13.89
N LYS A 127 5.62 2.04 -14.61
CA LYS A 127 6.69 2.89 -14.05
C LYS A 127 6.18 4.30 -13.71
N ALA A 128 5.20 4.79 -14.48
CA ALA A 128 4.61 6.12 -14.33
C ALA A 128 3.16 6.08 -13.83
N PHE A 129 2.45 4.97 -14.06
CA PHE A 129 1.04 4.84 -13.74
C PHE A 129 0.78 3.90 -12.57
N LYS A 130 -0.04 4.40 -11.65
CA LYS A 130 -0.68 3.66 -10.55
C LYS A 130 -2.18 3.75 -10.77
N GLN A 131 -2.90 2.64 -10.64
CA GLN A 131 -4.33 2.60 -10.91
C GLN A 131 -5.14 3.36 -9.85
N TYR A 132 -4.61 3.46 -8.64
CA TYR A 132 -5.26 4.21 -7.59
C TYR A 132 -4.23 4.78 -6.60
N SER A 133 -4.55 5.96 -6.07
CA SER A 133 -3.82 6.54 -4.96
C SER A 133 -4.77 7.15 -3.94
N SER A 134 -4.48 6.93 -2.68
CA SER A 134 -5.11 7.63 -1.57
C SER A 134 -4.08 8.10 -0.57
N GLU A 135 -4.51 9.06 0.24
CA GLU A 135 -3.77 9.56 1.37
C GLU A 135 -4.60 9.31 2.62
N SER A 136 -3.99 8.70 3.64
CA SER A 136 -4.60 8.56 4.95
C SER A 136 -4.01 9.62 5.87
N VAL A 137 -4.89 10.42 6.48
CA VAL A 137 -4.50 11.43 7.47
C VAL A 137 -5.02 11.00 8.84
N ALA A 138 -4.12 10.82 9.80
CA ALA A 138 -4.46 10.51 11.18
C ALA A 138 -3.57 11.30 12.13
N GLN A 139 -4.15 12.09 13.05
CA GLN A 139 -3.37 12.84 14.06
C GLN A 139 -2.24 13.71 13.47
N GLY A 140 -2.49 14.40 12.34
CA GLY A 140 -1.48 15.22 11.65
C GLY A 140 -0.48 14.43 10.80
N LYS A 141 -0.49 13.10 10.87
CA LYS A 141 0.35 12.19 10.10
C LYS A 141 -0.29 11.88 8.76
N LYS A 142 0.50 11.90 7.68
CA LYS A 142 0.03 11.69 6.32
C LYS A 142 0.78 10.54 5.68
N SER A 143 0.08 9.48 5.28
CA SER A 143 0.69 8.33 4.61
C SER A 143 0.02 8.08 3.27
N ALA A 144 0.80 7.67 2.27
CA ALA A 144 0.31 7.40 0.93
C ALA A 144 0.12 5.90 0.70
N LEU A 145 -0.97 5.53 0.03
CA LEU A 145 -1.20 4.20 -0.50
C LEU A 145 -1.33 4.28 -2.02
N TYR A 146 -0.43 3.60 -2.73
CA TYR A 146 -0.46 3.46 -4.19
C TYR A 146 -0.78 2.02 -4.56
N ILE A 147 -1.86 1.82 -5.30
CA ILE A 147 -2.32 0.50 -5.72
C ILE A 147 -1.97 0.29 -7.18
N TYR A 148 -1.28 -0.81 -7.42
CA TYR A 148 -0.96 -1.36 -8.73
C TYR A 148 -1.78 -2.65 -8.88
N ILE A 149 -2.75 -2.66 -9.79
CA ILE A 149 -3.38 -3.92 -10.18
C ILE A 149 -2.34 -4.72 -10.96
N VAL A 150 -2.05 -5.98 -10.67
CA VAL A 150 -1.01 -6.81 -11.34
C VAL A 150 -1.64 -8.07 -11.93
N ARG A 151 -1.68 -8.22 -13.26
CA ARG A 151 -2.05 -9.51 -13.85
C ARG A 151 -0.98 -10.56 -13.58
N LYS A 152 -1.35 -11.61 -12.87
CA LYS A 152 -0.47 -12.72 -12.53
C LYS A 152 0.17 -13.28 -13.81
N ASN A 153 1.50 -13.41 -13.80
CA ASN A 153 2.32 -13.91 -14.90
C ASN A 153 2.33 -13.08 -16.20
N ILE A 154 1.65 -11.94 -16.26
CA ILE A 154 1.63 -11.06 -17.45
C ILE A 154 2.37 -9.76 -17.15
N ASP A 155 2.05 -9.15 -16.01
CA ASP A 155 2.53 -7.82 -15.69
C ASP A 155 3.70 -7.84 -14.70
N GLN A 156 4.61 -6.87 -14.83
CA GLN A 156 5.68 -6.66 -13.86
C GLN A 156 5.11 -6.06 -12.55
N MET A 157 5.49 -6.65 -11.42
CA MET A 157 5.19 -6.10 -10.10
C MET A 157 5.98 -4.82 -9.82
N TYR A 158 5.37 -3.89 -9.09
CA TYR A 158 6.06 -2.73 -8.54
C TYR A 158 6.90 -3.15 -7.33
N THR A 159 8.22 -3.18 -7.51
CA THR A 159 9.18 -3.67 -6.50
C THR A 159 10.04 -2.53 -5.96
N PRO A 160 10.70 -2.70 -4.80
CA PRO A 160 11.68 -1.74 -4.30
C PRO A 160 12.78 -1.46 -5.32
N LYS A 161 13.28 -2.50 -6.00
CA LYS A 161 14.28 -2.35 -7.06
C LYS A 161 13.79 -1.46 -8.19
N LEU A 162 12.52 -1.62 -8.58
CA LEU A 162 11.91 -0.77 -9.60
C LEU A 162 11.83 0.68 -9.12
N ASN A 163 11.38 0.94 -7.89
CA ASN A 163 11.32 2.29 -7.32
C ASN A 163 12.71 2.95 -7.19
N VAL A 164 13.67 2.22 -6.62
CA VAL A 164 15.06 2.68 -6.46
C VAL A 164 15.73 2.96 -7.80
N SER A 165 15.41 2.20 -8.85
CA SER A 165 15.93 2.48 -10.20
C SER A 165 15.52 3.85 -10.76
N PHE A 166 14.47 4.47 -10.20
CA PHE A 166 14.00 5.80 -10.61
C PHE A 166 14.46 6.92 -9.69
N SER A 167 14.75 6.62 -8.43
CA SER A 167 15.10 7.64 -7.43
C SER A 167 16.56 7.52 -7.02
N LYS A 168 17.45 8.20 -7.75
CA LYS A 168 18.89 8.29 -7.42
C LYS A 168 19.15 8.79 -5.99
N ALA A 169 18.25 9.58 -5.42
CA ALA A 169 18.32 10.05 -4.04
C ALA A 169 18.26 8.89 -3.02
N LEU A 170 17.41 7.88 -3.27
CA LEU A 170 17.25 6.73 -2.36
C LEU A 170 18.50 5.85 -2.28
N ILE A 171 19.32 5.83 -3.33
CA ILE A 171 20.58 5.08 -3.38
C ILE A 171 21.65 5.71 -2.46
N ARG A 172 21.62 7.03 -2.28
CA ARG A 172 22.64 7.76 -1.51
C ARG A 172 22.40 7.71 0.00
N ASP A 173 21.14 7.67 0.41
CA ASP A 173 20.75 7.94 1.82
C ASP A 173 20.40 6.66 2.60
N GLY A 174 20.79 5.48 2.11
CA GLY A 174 20.61 4.21 2.83
C GLY A 174 19.15 3.76 2.94
N TYR A 175 18.35 3.93 1.89
CA TYR A 175 16.92 3.60 1.85
C TYR A 175 16.55 2.24 2.48
N TYR A 176 15.52 2.24 3.32
CA TYR A 176 14.96 1.06 3.98
C TYR A 176 13.53 0.81 3.53
N PHE A 177 13.19 -0.46 3.31
CA PHE A 177 11.85 -0.92 2.93
C PHE A 177 11.50 -2.24 3.64
N THR A 178 10.22 -2.59 3.63
CA THR A 178 9.76 -3.93 4.02
C THR A 178 8.89 -4.56 2.95
N GLU A 179 9.16 -5.82 2.63
CA GLU A 179 8.37 -6.62 1.69
C GLU A 179 7.49 -7.63 2.42
N TYR A 180 6.22 -7.72 2.03
CA TYR A 180 5.28 -8.73 2.50
C TYR A 180 4.87 -9.66 1.35
N LYS A 181 5.59 -10.76 1.20
CA LYS A 181 5.23 -11.84 0.25
C LYS A 181 4.34 -12.86 0.97
N GLN A 182 3.40 -13.47 0.24
CA GLN A 182 2.72 -14.68 0.69
C GLN A 182 3.51 -15.90 0.22
#